data_AF-R5PGC9-F1
#
_entry.id   AF-R5PGC9-F1
#
_cell.length_a   1.000
_cell.length_b   1.000
_cell.length_c   1.000
_cell.angle_alpha   90.00
_cell.angle_beta   90.00
_cell.angle_gamma   90.00
#
_symmetry.space_group_name_H-M   'P 1'
#
loop_
_entity.id
_entity.type
_entity.pdbx_description
1 polymer ?
#
loop_
_entity_poly.entity_id
_entity_poly.type
_entity_poly.pdbx_seq_one_letter_code
_entity_poly.pdbx_strand_id
1 'polypeptide(L)'
;MPRHARQRSITDIYHVMLRGIDRTVIFLENDDRQMFLNLLRQQASPEFKIYCYCLMTNHIHLILESQKLSKYMHHLATGYALWFNHKYARRGYLYQDRFKSEAIENESYLLQCFRYILQNPIKAGVCDNAHEYQWSSYNSYFSSANTFVYTNFLNLFFTTPKDFETYIATECSIKCIDIEDNTKMSYDLIRKIFKHKLKGRKITDLSKTESKQIVKELKKETRASLRLLSLITGMSIGVIRYL
;
A
#
# COMPACT_ATOMS: atom_id res chain seq x y z
N MET A 1 -21.18 -16.94 -2.49
CA MET A 1 -20.52 -18.19 -2.04
C MET A 1 -20.37 -18.16 -0.53
N PRO A 2 -20.55 -19.29 0.17
CA PRO A 2 -20.29 -19.39 1.60
C PRO A 2 -18.81 -19.08 1.88
N ARG A 3 -18.56 -18.44 3.02
CA ARG A 3 -17.21 -18.03 3.43
C ARG A 3 -16.45 -19.22 3.99
N HIS A 4 -15.19 -19.38 3.62
CA HIS A 4 -14.28 -20.32 4.28
C HIS A 4 -13.67 -19.69 5.54
N ALA A 5 -13.47 -20.50 6.57
CA ALA A 5 -12.70 -20.11 7.74
C ALA A 5 -11.26 -19.80 7.33
N ARG A 6 -10.62 -18.82 7.98
CA ARG A 6 -9.19 -18.56 7.73
C ARG A 6 -8.37 -19.73 8.21
N GLN A 7 -7.39 -20.13 7.40
CA GLN A 7 -6.37 -21.07 7.83
C GLN A 7 -5.61 -20.46 8.99
N ARG A 8 -5.54 -21.19 10.11
CA ARG A 8 -4.65 -20.86 11.21
C ARG A 8 -3.25 -21.33 10.84
N SER A 9 -2.27 -20.48 11.07
CA SER A 9 -0.87 -20.82 10.91
C SER A 9 -0.35 -21.57 12.13
N ILE A 10 0.59 -22.49 11.94
CA ILE A 10 1.26 -23.19 13.05
C ILE A 10 2.31 -22.25 13.68
N THR A 11 2.97 -21.43 12.87
CA THR A 11 3.95 -20.43 13.33
C THR A 11 3.30 -19.15 13.86
N ASP A 12 1.99 -19.00 13.71
CA ASP A 12 1.24 -17.76 13.91
C ASP A 12 1.69 -16.59 13.02
N ILE A 13 2.52 -16.83 11.99
CA ILE A 13 3.01 -15.82 11.05
C ILE A 13 2.14 -15.81 9.79
N TYR A 14 1.75 -14.62 9.35
CA TYR A 14 0.87 -14.45 8.20
C TYR A 14 1.36 -13.33 7.28
N HIS A 15 1.29 -13.58 5.96
CA HIS A 15 1.24 -12.52 4.97
C HIS A 15 -0.20 -12.00 4.90
N VAL A 16 -0.39 -10.71 5.19
CA VAL A 16 -1.71 -10.08 5.23
C VAL A 16 -1.81 -9.00 4.17
N MET A 17 -2.98 -8.93 3.51
CA MET A 17 -3.28 -7.89 2.53
C MET A 17 -4.66 -7.26 2.76
N LEU A 18 -4.70 -5.93 2.75
CA LEU A 18 -5.93 -5.11 2.76
C LEU A 18 -6.02 -4.31 1.47
N ARG A 19 -7.19 -4.26 0.83
CA ARG A 19 -7.39 -3.52 -0.42
C ARG A 19 -8.61 -2.61 -0.37
N GLY A 20 -8.49 -1.41 -0.90
CA GLY A 20 -9.59 -0.48 -1.08
C GLY A 20 -10.69 -1.07 -1.97
N ILE A 21 -11.95 -0.77 -1.63
CA ILE A 21 -13.10 -1.19 -2.44
C ILE A 21 -12.96 -0.67 -3.87
N ASP A 22 -13.25 -1.51 -4.87
CA ASP A 22 -13.13 -1.13 -6.28
C ASP A 22 -11.74 -0.55 -6.63
N ARG A 23 -10.69 -1.04 -5.97
CA ARG A 23 -9.30 -0.56 -6.13
C ARG A 23 -9.14 0.93 -5.83
N THR A 24 -10.07 1.51 -5.06
CA THR A 24 -10.05 2.91 -4.68
C THR A 24 -8.78 3.23 -3.90
N VAL A 25 -8.25 4.43 -4.14
CA VAL A 25 -7.14 4.98 -3.36
C VAL A 25 -7.54 5.08 -1.89
N ILE A 26 -6.76 4.43 -1.04
CA ILE A 26 -6.93 4.44 0.41
C ILE A 26 -5.89 5.34 1.09
N PHE A 27 -4.91 5.85 0.35
CA PHE A 27 -3.97 6.89 0.80
C PHE A 27 -3.87 8.00 -0.24
N LEU A 28 -4.62 9.09 -0.03
CA LEU A 28 -4.63 10.27 -0.89
C LEU A 28 -3.44 11.18 -0.58
N GLU A 29 -3.06 11.24 0.70
CA GLU A 29 -2.03 12.12 1.24
C GLU A 29 -1.05 11.35 2.13
N ASN A 30 0.07 12.00 2.49
CA ASN A 30 1.07 11.41 3.38
C ASN A 30 0.53 11.19 4.80
N ASP A 31 -0.30 12.12 5.29
CA ASP A 31 -0.95 12.02 6.60
C ASP A 31 -1.82 10.77 6.74
N ASP A 32 -2.38 10.28 5.63
CA ASP A 32 -3.17 9.06 5.61
C ASP A 32 -2.30 7.84 5.95
N ARG A 33 -1.14 7.76 5.31
CA ARG A 33 -0.16 6.70 5.58
C ARG A 33 0.38 6.83 6.99
N GLN A 34 0.68 8.05 7.43
CA GLN A 34 1.14 8.30 8.79
C GLN A 34 0.11 7.88 9.84
N MET A 35 -1.17 8.16 9.61
CA MET A 35 -2.25 7.74 10.50
C MET A 35 -2.35 6.22 10.56
N PHE A 36 -2.28 5.53 9.42
CA PHE A 36 -2.27 4.07 9.40
C PHE A 36 -1.08 3.50 10.17
N LEU A 37 0.13 4.03 9.96
CA LEU A 37 1.32 3.60 10.70
C LEU A 37 1.22 3.89 12.20
N ASN A 38 0.59 4.99 12.60
CA ASN A 38 0.35 5.29 14.02
C ASN A 38 -0.58 4.25 14.65
N LEU A 39 -1.68 3.89 13.98
CA LEU A 39 -2.60 2.85 14.45
C LEU A 39 -1.93 1.47 14.50
N LEU A 40 -1.08 1.16 13.52
CA LEU A 40 -0.32 -0.09 13.48
C LEU A 40 0.69 -0.16 14.64
N ARG A 41 1.44 0.93 14.86
CA ARG A 41 2.40 1.06 15.95
C ARG A 41 1.74 0.91 17.32
N GLN A 42 0.56 1.50 17.52
CA GLN A 42 -0.17 1.40 18.78
C GLN A 42 -0.57 -0.04 19.14
N GLN A 43 -0.68 -0.92 18.15
CA GLN A 43 -1.00 -2.34 18.36
C GLN A 43 0.24 -3.23 18.52
N ALA A 44 1.42 -2.72 18.16
CA ALA A 44 2.67 -3.47 18.26
C ALA A 44 2.91 -3.91 19.71
N SER A 45 3.03 -5.22 19.91
CA SER A 45 3.17 -5.82 21.23
C SER A 45 3.79 -7.21 21.12
N PRO A 46 4.19 -7.85 22.23
CA PRO A 46 4.67 -9.23 22.19
C PRO A 46 3.67 -10.24 21.59
N GLU A 47 2.36 -9.97 21.68
CA GLU A 47 1.29 -10.78 21.08
C GLU A 47 0.95 -10.42 19.63
N PHE A 48 1.52 -9.33 19.11
CA PHE A 48 1.27 -8.80 17.76
C PHE A 48 2.55 -8.16 17.21
N LYS A 49 3.44 -9.00 16.68
CA LYS A 49 4.70 -8.54 16.09
C LYS A 49 4.51 -8.18 14.63
N ILE A 50 5.11 -7.07 14.23
CA ILE A 50 5.09 -6.60 12.84
C ILE A 50 6.48 -6.84 12.26
N TYR A 51 6.60 -7.80 11.35
CA TYR A 51 7.86 -8.12 10.69
C TYR A 51 8.11 -7.22 9.48
N CYS A 52 7.07 -6.90 8.72
CA CYS A 52 7.20 -6.14 7.48
C CYS A 52 5.91 -5.38 7.15
N TYR A 53 6.03 -4.21 6.52
CA TYR A 53 4.91 -3.50 5.91
C TYR A 53 5.28 -2.81 4.60
N CYS A 54 4.30 -2.64 3.72
CA CYS A 54 4.36 -1.77 2.55
C CYS A 54 2.98 -1.17 2.27
N LEU A 55 2.86 0.16 2.33
CA LEU A 55 1.62 0.92 2.18
C LEU A 55 1.48 1.46 0.75
N MET A 56 1.00 0.61 -0.15
CA MET A 56 0.68 1.00 -1.53
C MET A 56 -0.60 1.84 -1.57
N THR A 57 -0.80 2.59 -2.65
CA THR A 57 -1.82 3.63 -2.69
C THR A 57 -3.27 3.14 -2.58
N ASN A 58 -3.56 1.93 -3.07
CA ASN A 58 -4.89 1.32 -3.01
C ASN A 58 -4.91 0.01 -2.19
N HIS A 59 -3.78 -0.42 -1.63
CA HIS A 59 -3.69 -1.66 -0.86
C HIS A 59 -2.49 -1.66 0.09
N ILE A 60 -2.46 -2.61 1.02
CA ILE A 60 -1.48 -2.70 2.10
C ILE A 60 -1.01 -4.14 2.17
N HIS A 61 0.29 -4.37 2.25
CA HIS A 61 0.86 -5.67 2.58
C HIS A 61 1.59 -5.63 3.91
N LEU A 62 1.38 -6.65 4.74
CA LEU A 62 1.99 -6.80 6.06
C LEU A 62 2.51 -8.23 6.25
N ILE A 63 3.58 -8.41 7.01
CA ILE A 63 3.92 -9.70 7.64
C ILE A 63 3.77 -9.53 9.14
N LEU A 64 2.88 -10.33 9.73
CA LEU A 64 2.45 -10.20 11.12
C LEU A 64 2.52 -11.55 11.83
N GLU A 65 2.88 -11.55 13.10
CA GLU A 65 2.77 -12.74 13.97
C GLU A 65 1.74 -12.49 15.06
N SER A 66 0.69 -13.32 15.12
CA SER A 66 -0.30 -13.28 16.20
C SER A 66 -1.32 -14.42 16.15
N GLN A 67 -1.60 -15.01 17.31
CA GLN A 67 -2.73 -15.92 17.53
C GLN A 67 -4.10 -15.23 17.41
N LYS A 68 -4.15 -13.91 17.59
CA LYS A 68 -5.37 -13.09 17.59
C LYS A 68 -5.44 -12.19 16.36
N LEU A 69 -4.84 -12.59 15.24
CA LEU A 69 -4.71 -11.78 14.03
C LEU A 69 -6.02 -11.08 13.61
N SER A 70 -7.14 -11.82 13.62
CA SER A 70 -8.43 -11.25 13.21
C SER A 70 -8.91 -10.10 14.10
N LYS A 71 -8.59 -10.12 15.40
CA LYS A 71 -8.93 -9.05 16.35
C LYS A 71 -8.13 -7.78 16.05
N TYR A 72 -6.80 -7.91 15.95
CA TYR A 72 -5.91 -6.79 15.65
C TYR A 72 -6.23 -6.17 14.29
N MET A 73 -6.37 -7.00 13.25
CA MET A 73 -6.72 -6.49 11.92
C MET A 73 -8.10 -5.86 11.86
N HIS A 74 -9.08 -6.32 12.65
CA HIS A 74 -10.38 -5.66 12.74
C HIS A 74 -10.26 -4.26 13.34
N HIS A 75 -9.55 -4.12 14.47
CA HIS A 75 -9.32 -2.81 15.08
C HIS A 75 -8.56 -1.87 14.16
N LEU A 76 -7.49 -2.35 13.50
CA LEU A 76 -6.68 -1.56 12.58
C LEU A 76 -7.51 -1.06 11.37
N ALA A 77 -8.20 -1.98 10.69
CA ALA A 77 -8.97 -1.64 9.50
C ALA A 77 -10.17 -0.74 9.84
N THR A 78 -10.91 -1.04 10.91
CA THR A 78 -12.04 -0.22 11.34
C THR A 78 -11.59 1.17 11.77
N GLY A 79 -10.56 1.28 12.61
CA GLY A 79 -10.06 2.56 13.10
C GLY A 79 -9.59 3.47 11.95
N TYR A 80 -8.84 2.91 11.01
CA TYR A 80 -8.41 3.65 9.83
C TYR A 80 -9.58 4.06 8.92
N ALA A 81 -10.50 3.14 8.63
CA ALA A 81 -11.65 3.42 7.76
C ALA A 81 -12.55 4.52 8.33
N LEU A 82 -12.81 4.52 9.64
CA LEU A 82 -13.58 5.57 10.32
C LEU A 82 -12.88 6.92 10.20
N TRP A 83 -11.58 6.98 10.52
CA TRP A 83 -10.80 8.20 10.41
C TRP A 83 -10.76 8.73 8.97
N PHE A 84 -10.49 7.87 7.99
CA PHE A 84 -10.41 8.24 6.58
C PHE A 84 -11.76 8.76 6.07
N ASN A 85 -12.86 8.09 6.43
CA ASN A 85 -14.19 8.52 6.07
C ASN A 85 -14.54 9.88 6.68
N HIS A 86 -14.15 10.12 7.93
CA HIS A 86 -14.32 11.42 8.57
C HIS A 86 -13.50 12.51 7.88
N LYS A 87 -12.19 12.28 7.66
CA LYS A 87 -11.27 13.25 7.02
C LYS A 87 -11.76 13.69 5.63
N TYR A 88 -12.27 12.75 4.84
CA TYR A 88 -12.68 13.00 3.46
C TYR A 88 -14.21 13.11 3.26
N ALA A 89 -14.98 13.27 4.35
CA ALA A 89 -16.44 13.33 4.33
C ALA A 89 -17.10 12.19 3.51
N ARG A 90 -16.49 11.00 3.51
CA ARG A 90 -16.98 9.82 2.81
C ARG A 90 -17.96 9.04 3.69
N ARG A 91 -18.84 8.29 3.03
CA ARG A 91 -19.74 7.32 3.66
C ARG A 91 -19.53 5.94 3.03
N GLY A 92 -19.82 4.90 3.80
CA GLY A 92 -19.75 3.50 3.36
C GLY A 92 -18.38 2.84 3.58
N TYR A 93 -18.19 1.69 2.93
CA TYR A 93 -17.01 0.85 3.09
C TYR A 93 -15.78 1.46 2.41
N LEU A 94 -14.63 1.44 3.11
CA LEU A 94 -13.34 1.80 2.52
C LEU A 94 -12.67 0.60 1.83
N TYR A 95 -12.73 -0.57 2.45
CA TYR A 95 -12.09 -1.79 1.97
C TYR A 95 -13.07 -2.68 1.19
N GLN A 96 -12.53 -3.44 0.23
CA GLN A 96 -13.31 -4.33 -0.64
C GLN A 96 -13.97 -5.48 0.12
N ASP A 97 -13.23 -6.04 1.08
CA ASP A 97 -13.63 -7.14 1.94
C ASP A 97 -12.78 -7.05 3.23
N ARG A 98 -12.91 -8.03 4.11
CA ARG A 98 -11.95 -8.29 5.19
C ARG A 98 -10.55 -8.48 4.60
N PHE A 99 -9.53 -8.32 5.45
CA PHE A 99 -8.17 -8.67 5.07
C PHE A 99 -8.06 -10.13 4.59
N LYS A 100 -7.24 -10.32 3.56
CA LYS A 100 -6.75 -11.63 3.13
C LYS A 100 -5.52 -12.00 3.95
N SER A 101 -5.30 -13.29 4.17
CA SER A 101 -4.15 -13.80 4.91
C SER A 101 -3.71 -15.14 4.37
N GLU A 102 -2.41 -15.32 4.18
CA GLU A 102 -1.73 -16.57 3.87
C GLU A 102 -0.82 -16.93 5.05
N ALA A 103 -0.86 -18.18 5.47
CA ALA A 103 -0.02 -18.67 6.56
C ALA A 103 1.43 -18.86 6.09
N ILE A 104 2.39 -18.45 6.90
CA ILE A 104 3.83 -18.58 6.59
C ILE A 104 4.42 -19.67 7.48
N GLU A 105 4.56 -20.88 6.92
CA GLU A 105 4.96 -22.06 7.70
C GLU A 105 6.45 -22.43 7.59
N ASN A 106 7.21 -21.71 6.76
CA ASN A 106 8.64 -21.98 6.60
C ASN A 106 9.42 -20.71 6.28
N GLU A 107 10.71 -20.75 6.62
CA GLU A 107 11.64 -19.63 6.50
C GLU A 107 11.87 -19.20 5.06
N SER A 108 11.94 -20.16 4.12
CA SER A 108 12.12 -19.85 2.69
C SER A 108 10.96 -19.02 2.15
N TYR A 109 9.72 -19.38 2.51
CA TYR A 109 8.54 -18.63 2.12
C TYR A 109 8.47 -17.27 2.85
N LEU A 110 8.86 -17.21 4.12
CA LEU A 110 8.98 -15.94 4.86
C LEU A 110 9.88 -14.94 4.12
N LEU A 111 11.10 -15.36 3.76
CA LEU A 111 12.06 -14.50 3.05
C LEU A 111 11.54 -14.08 1.68
N GLN A 112 10.92 -15.00 0.93
CA GLN A 112 10.37 -14.68 -0.38
C GLN A 112 9.20 -13.68 -0.28
N CYS A 113 8.28 -13.85 0.69
CA CYS A 113 7.22 -12.90 0.98
C CYS A 113 7.79 -11.54 1.39
N PHE A 114 8.82 -11.53 2.22
CA PHE A 114 9.49 -10.32 2.68
C PHE A 114 10.06 -9.51 1.51
N ARG A 115 10.81 -10.17 0.61
CA ARG A 115 11.33 -9.57 -0.63
C ARG A 115 10.20 -9.08 -1.53
N TYR A 116 9.16 -9.91 -1.72
CA TYR A 116 8.00 -9.54 -2.52
C TYR A 116 7.38 -8.21 -2.08
N ILE A 117 7.13 -8.07 -0.78
CA ILE A 117 6.46 -6.89 -0.20
C ILE A 117 7.33 -5.64 -0.36
N LEU A 118 8.62 -5.73 -0.07
CA LEU A 118 9.54 -4.60 -0.18
C LEU A 118 9.83 -4.20 -1.63
N GLN A 119 9.72 -5.13 -2.58
CA GLN A 119 9.83 -4.86 -4.02
C GLN A 119 8.52 -4.37 -4.66
N ASN A 120 7.39 -4.41 -3.96
CA ASN A 120 6.10 -4.03 -4.54
C ASN A 120 6.10 -2.60 -5.14
N PRO A 121 6.72 -1.59 -4.51
CA PRO A 121 6.85 -0.26 -5.10
C PRO A 121 7.64 -0.23 -6.41
N ILE A 122 8.70 -1.05 -6.52
CA ILE A 122 9.52 -1.19 -7.74
C ILE A 122 8.67 -1.85 -8.84
N LYS A 123 8.00 -2.97 -8.52
CA LYS A 123 7.11 -3.68 -9.45
C LYS A 123 5.98 -2.78 -9.96
N ALA A 124 5.52 -1.83 -9.14
CA ALA A 124 4.51 -0.84 -9.49
C ALA A 124 5.06 0.41 -10.22
N GLY A 125 6.37 0.49 -10.48
CA GLY A 125 7.02 1.62 -11.15
C GLY A 125 6.98 2.93 -10.35
N VAL A 126 6.93 2.84 -9.01
CA VAL A 126 6.85 4.01 -8.12
C VAL A 126 8.24 4.58 -7.80
N CYS A 127 9.25 3.71 -7.74
CA CYS A 127 10.66 3.99 -7.49
C CYS A 127 11.54 2.92 -8.15
N ASP A 128 12.83 3.20 -8.30
CA ASP A 128 13.78 2.27 -8.92
C ASP A 128 14.38 1.32 -7.87
N ASN A 129 14.53 1.80 -6.63
CA ASN A 129 15.09 1.04 -5.52
C ASN A 129 14.16 1.01 -4.30
N ALA A 130 14.21 -0.07 -3.52
CA ALA A 130 13.30 -0.28 -2.38
C ALA A 130 13.49 0.76 -1.26
N HIS A 131 14.72 1.24 -1.04
CA HIS A 131 15.06 2.22 0.00
C HIS A 131 14.46 3.61 -0.26
N GLU A 132 14.14 3.94 -1.52
CA GLU A 132 13.53 5.21 -1.91
C GLU A 132 12.06 5.30 -1.48
N TYR A 133 11.40 4.15 -1.23
CA TYR A 133 10.00 4.13 -0.86
C TYR A 133 9.80 4.20 0.66
N GLN A 134 9.64 5.43 1.16
CA GLN A 134 9.45 5.75 2.59
C GLN A 134 8.25 5.07 3.27
N TRP A 135 7.28 4.58 2.49
CA TRP A 135 6.05 3.97 3.01
C TRP A 135 6.12 2.44 3.11
N SER A 136 7.34 1.91 3.15
CA SER A 136 7.66 0.53 3.51
C SER A 136 8.49 0.47 4.78
N SER A 137 8.62 -0.71 5.35
CA SER A 137 9.52 -0.96 6.47
C SER A 137 10.98 -1.11 6.07
N TYR A 138 11.35 -1.00 4.77
CA TYR A 138 12.72 -1.24 4.28
C TYR A 138 13.77 -0.51 5.14
N ASN A 139 13.60 0.79 5.33
CA ASN A 139 14.56 1.61 6.07
C ASN A 139 14.62 1.29 7.58
N SER A 140 13.61 0.59 8.13
CA SER A 140 13.62 0.16 9.53
C SER A 140 14.68 -0.91 9.80
N TYR A 141 15.10 -1.67 8.79
CA TYR A 141 16.08 -2.76 8.96
C TYR A 141 17.53 -2.29 9.01
N PHE A 142 17.79 -1.02 8.66
CA PHE A 142 19.12 -0.41 8.65
C PHE A 142 19.30 0.63 9.76
N SER A 143 18.22 1.02 10.43
CA SER A 143 18.25 2.02 11.49
C SER A 143 18.32 1.37 12.86
N SER A 144 19.19 1.89 13.72
CA SER A 144 19.23 1.56 15.15
C SER A 144 18.17 2.31 15.97
N ALA A 145 17.32 3.11 15.33
CA ALA A 145 16.26 3.85 15.99
C ALA A 145 15.14 2.94 16.53
N ASN A 146 14.41 3.43 17.54
CA ASN A 146 13.28 2.76 18.18
C ASN A 146 12.12 2.53 17.18
N THR A 147 12.21 1.46 16.38
CA THR A 147 11.19 1.03 15.45
C THR A 147 10.24 0.03 16.11
N PHE A 148 8.97 0.05 15.71
CA PHE A 148 7.97 -0.92 16.15
C PHE A 148 7.97 -2.19 15.26
N VAL A 149 8.83 -2.21 14.24
CA VAL A 149 9.06 -3.37 13.38
C VAL A 149 10.01 -4.33 14.10
N TYR A 150 9.67 -5.61 14.14
CA TYR A 150 10.53 -6.65 14.70
C TYR A 150 11.63 -6.99 13.69
N THR A 151 12.83 -6.43 13.86
CA THR A 151 13.93 -6.52 12.89
C THR A 151 14.95 -7.62 13.22
N ASN A 152 15.08 -7.99 14.50
CA ASN A 152 16.12 -8.89 15.00
C ASN A 152 16.16 -10.27 14.32
N PHE A 153 15.03 -10.74 13.79
CA PHE A 153 14.94 -12.02 13.07
C PHE A 153 15.83 -12.06 11.82
N LEU A 154 16.17 -10.90 11.23
CA LEU A 154 17.04 -10.85 10.04
C LEU A 154 18.44 -11.40 10.32
N ASN A 155 18.91 -11.33 11.57
CA ASN A 155 20.22 -11.87 11.97
C ASN A 155 20.28 -13.41 11.89
N LEU A 156 19.12 -14.07 11.79
CA LEU A 156 19.05 -15.52 11.55
C LEU A 156 19.35 -15.88 10.09
N PHE A 157 19.19 -14.93 9.17
CA PHE A 157 19.27 -15.14 7.72
C PHE A 157 20.42 -14.39 7.05
N PHE A 158 20.86 -13.29 7.65
CA PHE A 158 21.85 -12.38 7.08
C PHE A 158 22.92 -12.05 8.11
N THR A 159 24.18 -12.20 7.71
CA THR A 159 25.33 -11.89 8.58
C THR A 159 25.56 -10.39 8.65
N THR A 160 25.35 -9.70 7.54
CA THR A 160 25.54 -8.25 7.42
C THR A 160 24.33 -7.57 6.79
N PRO A 161 24.12 -6.26 7.04
CA PRO A 161 23.11 -5.49 6.32
C PRO A 161 23.29 -5.53 4.79
N LYS A 162 24.53 -5.72 4.31
CA LYS A 162 24.82 -5.81 2.87
C LYS A 162 24.29 -7.10 2.25
N ASP A 163 24.31 -8.21 2.98
CA ASP A 163 23.73 -9.48 2.52
C ASP A 163 22.23 -9.31 2.31
N PHE A 164 21.57 -8.60 3.24
CA PHE A 164 20.16 -8.29 3.16
C PHE A 164 19.83 -7.39 1.95
N GLU A 165 20.58 -6.30 1.73
CA GLU A 165 20.41 -5.44 0.54
C GLU A 165 20.55 -6.24 -0.76
N THR A 166 21.59 -7.09 -0.82
CA THR A 166 21.88 -7.91 -1.99
C THR A 166 20.74 -8.88 -2.25
N TYR A 167 20.21 -9.51 -1.20
CA TYR A 167 19.03 -10.37 -1.30
C TYR A 167 17.80 -9.61 -1.84
N ILE A 168 17.51 -8.42 -1.34
CA ILE A 168 16.37 -7.62 -1.83
C ILE A 168 16.57 -7.13 -3.26
N ALA A 169 17.81 -6.95 -3.73
CA ALA A 169 18.07 -6.55 -5.12
C ALA A 169 17.87 -7.70 -6.14
N THR A 170 17.80 -8.96 -5.68
CA THR A 170 17.58 -10.12 -6.57
C THR A 170 16.15 -10.21 -7.11
N GLU A 171 15.95 -10.89 -8.23
CA GLU A 171 14.62 -11.11 -8.80
C GLU A 171 13.73 -11.95 -7.85
N CYS A 172 12.50 -11.50 -7.65
CA CYS A 172 11.50 -12.22 -6.86
C CYS A 172 10.47 -12.89 -7.77
N SER A 173 10.62 -14.20 -7.94
CA SER A 173 9.80 -15.06 -8.80
C SER A 173 8.45 -15.47 -8.20
N ILE A 174 8.21 -15.23 -6.90
CA ILE A 174 6.95 -15.64 -6.28
C ILE A 174 5.82 -14.66 -6.57
N LYS A 175 4.63 -15.23 -6.75
CA LYS A 175 3.36 -14.51 -6.61
C LYS A 175 2.82 -14.80 -5.21
N CYS A 176 2.91 -13.83 -4.30
CA CYS A 176 2.20 -13.89 -3.02
C CYS A 176 0.70 -13.61 -3.23
N ILE A 177 -0.08 -13.52 -2.14
CA ILE A 177 -1.37 -12.80 -2.15
C ILE A 177 -1.14 -11.44 -2.78
N ASP A 178 -1.53 -11.33 -4.03
CA ASP A 178 -1.68 -10.09 -4.74
C ASP A 178 -2.90 -10.24 -5.65
N ILE A 179 -3.58 -9.13 -5.90
CA ILE A 179 -4.73 -9.12 -6.79
C ILE A 179 -4.28 -8.34 -8.02
N GLU A 180 -3.95 -9.10 -9.08
CA GLU A 180 -3.48 -8.61 -10.39
C GLU A 180 -4.11 -7.24 -10.75
N ASP A 181 -3.28 -6.19 -10.66
CA ASP A 181 -3.65 -4.86 -11.08
C ASP A 181 -3.33 -4.71 -12.58
N ASN A 182 -4.27 -5.08 -13.45
CA ASN A 182 -4.18 -4.82 -14.91
C ASN A 182 -4.12 -3.32 -15.29
N THR A 183 -3.94 -2.42 -14.32
CA THR A 183 -3.82 -0.99 -14.53
C THR A 183 -2.39 -0.64 -14.98
N LYS A 184 -2.26 -0.08 -16.19
CA LYS A 184 -0.97 0.27 -16.80
C LYS A 184 -0.12 1.29 -16.02
N MET A 185 -0.72 2.12 -15.17
CA MET A 185 -0.02 3.18 -14.43
C MET A 185 -0.59 3.35 -13.03
N SER A 186 0.28 3.54 -12.04
CA SER A 186 -0.09 3.76 -10.64
C SER A 186 -0.69 5.16 -10.41
N TYR A 187 -1.53 5.32 -9.38
CA TYR A 187 -2.08 6.63 -9.00
C TYR A 187 -0.99 7.67 -8.77
N ASP A 188 0.09 7.29 -8.09
CA ASP A 188 1.17 8.22 -7.75
C ASP A 188 1.85 8.76 -9.00
N LEU A 189 2.06 7.90 -10.01
CA LEU A 189 2.62 8.30 -11.28
C LEU A 189 1.69 9.26 -12.04
N ILE A 190 0.40 8.96 -12.09
CA ILE A 190 -0.61 9.83 -12.74
C ILE A 190 -0.70 11.17 -12.02
N ARG A 191 -0.65 11.18 -10.68
CA ARG A 191 -0.65 12.40 -9.86
C ARG A 191 0.63 13.21 -10.09
N LYS A 192 1.80 12.58 -10.24
CA LYS A 192 3.06 13.23 -10.61
C LYS A 192 2.95 13.90 -11.99
N ILE A 193 2.46 13.19 -13.01
CA ILE A 193 2.26 13.72 -14.37
C ILE A 193 1.30 14.92 -14.34
N PHE A 194 0.18 14.78 -13.62
CA PHE A 194 -0.80 15.86 -13.49
C PHE A 194 -0.19 17.10 -12.83
N LYS A 195 0.55 16.94 -11.72
CA LYS A 195 1.26 18.06 -11.06
C LYS A 195 2.26 18.74 -12.00
N HIS A 196 3.01 17.97 -12.79
CA HIS A 196 3.94 18.52 -13.77
C HIS A 196 3.20 19.36 -14.83
N LYS A 197 2.07 18.89 -15.35
CA LYS A 197 1.23 19.65 -16.30
C LYS A 197 0.67 20.95 -15.72
N LEU A 198 0.38 20.98 -14.41
CA LEU A 198 -0.08 22.20 -13.74
C LEU A 198 1.03 23.25 -13.55
N LYS A 199 2.31 22.87 -13.63
CA LYS A 199 3.47 23.77 -13.45
C LYS A 199 3.39 24.59 -12.15
N GLY A 200 2.97 23.96 -11.06
CA GLY A 200 2.84 24.59 -9.74
C GLY A 200 1.56 25.40 -9.49
N ARG A 201 0.71 25.60 -10.51
CA ARG A 201 -0.61 26.27 -10.36
C ARG A 201 -1.65 25.31 -9.78
N LYS A 202 -2.71 25.82 -9.13
CA LYS A 202 -3.87 24.97 -8.80
C LYS A 202 -4.77 24.88 -10.03
N ILE A 203 -5.45 23.75 -10.21
CA ILE A 203 -6.41 23.58 -11.31
C ILE A 203 -7.57 24.60 -11.24
N THR A 204 -7.88 25.08 -10.03
CA THR A 204 -8.89 26.12 -9.75
C THR A 204 -8.50 27.49 -10.30
N ASP A 205 -7.21 27.71 -10.52
CA ASP A 205 -6.67 28.99 -11.00
C ASP A 205 -6.70 29.07 -12.54
N LEU A 206 -7.03 27.96 -13.21
CA LEU A 206 -7.03 27.83 -14.67
C LEU A 206 -8.41 28.13 -15.24
N SER A 207 -8.42 28.59 -16.49
CA SER A 207 -9.68 28.71 -17.25
C SER A 207 -10.32 27.33 -17.46
N LYS A 208 -11.66 27.28 -17.56
CA LYS A 208 -12.39 26.02 -17.79
C LYS A 208 -11.88 25.27 -19.04
N THR A 209 -11.47 25.99 -20.07
CA THR A 209 -10.90 25.44 -21.31
C THR A 209 -9.52 24.83 -21.06
N GLU A 210 -8.64 25.52 -20.34
CA GLU A 210 -7.31 25.01 -20.00
C GLU A 210 -7.39 23.78 -19.09
N SER A 211 -8.22 23.81 -18.04
CA SER A 211 -8.41 22.65 -17.16
C SER A 211 -8.90 21.43 -17.94
N LYS A 212 -9.89 21.61 -18.83
CA LYS A 212 -10.42 20.53 -19.68
C LYS A 212 -9.35 19.97 -20.63
N GLN A 213 -8.52 20.82 -21.21
CA GLN A 213 -7.44 20.40 -22.11
C GLN A 213 -6.39 19.55 -21.36
N ILE A 214 -5.96 19.99 -20.18
CA ILE A 214 -5.02 19.25 -19.34
C ILE A 214 -5.59 17.87 -18.98
N VAL A 215 -6.86 17.80 -18.57
CA VAL A 215 -7.50 16.52 -18.22
C VAL A 215 -7.68 15.61 -19.43
N LYS A 216 -7.97 16.15 -20.61
CA LYS A 216 -8.04 15.40 -21.88
C LYS A 216 -6.70 14.78 -22.25
N GLU A 217 -5.62 15.54 -22.12
CA GLU A 217 -4.26 15.02 -22.34
C GLU A 217 -3.89 13.95 -21.32
N LEU A 218 -4.14 14.21 -20.03
CA LEU A 218 -3.88 13.25 -18.96
C LEU A 218 -4.63 11.93 -19.19
N LYS A 219 -5.89 11.99 -19.62
CA LYS A 219 -6.70 10.81 -19.97
C LYS A 219 -6.10 10.01 -21.12
N LYS A 220 -5.64 10.67 -22.19
CA LYS A 220 -5.00 10.01 -23.34
C LYS A 220 -3.67 9.36 -22.97
N GLU A 221 -2.83 10.10 -22.25
CA GLU A 221 -1.47 9.68 -21.88
C GLU A 221 -1.49 8.51 -20.90
N THR A 222 -2.38 8.56 -19.90
CA THR A 222 -2.36 7.59 -18.79
C THR A 222 -3.33 6.41 -18.96
N ARG A 223 -4.34 6.56 -19.83
CA ARG A 223 -5.47 5.62 -19.97
C ARG A 223 -6.14 5.29 -18.62
N ALA A 224 -6.07 6.22 -17.67
CA ALA A 224 -6.61 6.08 -16.33
C ALA A 224 -8.14 5.98 -16.34
N SER A 225 -8.70 5.30 -15.34
CA SER A 225 -10.15 5.21 -15.18
C SER A 225 -10.77 6.60 -14.91
N LEU A 226 -12.03 6.80 -15.31
CA LEU A 226 -12.72 8.08 -15.08
C LEU A 226 -12.79 8.45 -13.59
N ARG A 227 -12.92 7.44 -12.71
CA ARG A 227 -12.90 7.64 -11.25
C ARG A 227 -11.54 8.16 -10.78
N LEU A 228 -10.46 7.58 -11.27
CA LEU A 228 -9.10 7.99 -10.91
C LEU A 228 -8.79 9.42 -11.37
N LEU A 229 -9.19 9.75 -12.60
CA LEU A 229 -9.07 11.11 -13.13
C LEU A 229 -9.94 12.10 -12.33
N SER A 230 -11.15 11.72 -11.95
CA SER A 230 -12.04 12.54 -11.11
C SER A 230 -11.40 12.83 -9.76
N LEU A 231 -10.82 11.81 -9.14
CA LEU A 231 -10.13 11.93 -7.86
C LEU A 231 -8.88 12.83 -7.94
N ILE A 232 -8.10 12.73 -9.02
CA ILE A 232 -6.87 13.52 -9.20
C ILE A 232 -7.16 14.98 -9.54
N THR A 233 -8.18 15.23 -10.37
CA THR A 233 -8.46 16.54 -10.95
C THR A 233 -9.51 17.34 -10.19
N GLY A 234 -10.32 16.68 -9.35
CA GLY A 234 -11.50 17.25 -8.71
C GLY A 234 -12.69 17.47 -9.67
N MET A 235 -12.56 17.13 -10.96
CA MET A 235 -13.66 17.26 -11.91
C MET A 235 -14.63 16.08 -11.79
N SER A 236 -15.93 16.33 -12.01
CA SER A 236 -16.92 15.27 -11.96
C SER A 236 -16.72 14.24 -13.09
N ILE A 237 -17.02 12.97 -12.81
CA ILE A 237 -16.93 11.88 -13.80
C ILE A 237 -17.74 12.21 -15.07
N GLY A 238 -18.88 12.88 -14.91
CA GLY A 238 -19.71 13.33 -16.03
C GLY A 238 -18.94 14.24 -16.98
N VAL A 239 -18.22 15.24 -16.45
CA VAL A 239 -17.41 16.15 -17.28
C VAL A 239 -16.27 15.39 -17.97
N ILE A 240 -15.52 14.57 -17.23
CA ILE A 240 -14.35 13.85 -17.77
C ILE A 240 -14.71 12.83 -18.84
N ARG A 241 -15.92 12.24 -18.76
CA ARG A 241 -16.41 11.28 -19.75
C ARG A 241 -16.42 11.86 -21.16
N TYR A 242 -16.79 13.14 -21.29
CA TYR A 242 -16.94 13.83 -22.57
C TYR A 242 -15.69 14.64 -23.01
N LEU A 243 -14.56 14.50 -22.31
CA LEU A 243 -13.24 15.03 -22.72
C LEU A 243 -12.46 14.00 -23.55
#